data_AF-A0A2V9U4X6-F1
#
_entry.id   AF-A0A2V9U4X6-F1
#
_cell.length_a   1.000
_cell.length_b   1.000
_cell.length_c   1.000
_cell.angle_alpha   90.00
_cell.angle_beta   90.00
_cell.angle_gamma   90.00
#
_symmetry.space_group_name_H-M   'P 1'
#
loop_
_entity.id
_entity.type
_entity.pdbx_description
1 polymer ?
#
loop_
_entity_poly.entity_id
_entity_poly.type
_entity_poly.pdbx_seq_one_letter_code
_entity_poly.pdbx_strand_id
1 'polypeptide(L)'
;MRKRLITPTPETGRSRSEGWLDVQRAAMVEITSEHKDYPVESAFVSGEAQGWRAAETGRQTIRLVFDQPQRLKQISLIFEEKDTARTQEFVLRWSADGGNSFREIVRQQWNFSPPETIREVEEYQVELASVTILELIIVPNVSGGSARASLKSLHLS
;
A
#
# COMPACT_ATOMS: atom_id res chain seq x y z
N MET A 1 4.96 35.51 -25.26
CA MET A 1 5.17 34.31 -24.43
C MET A 1 5.89 33.26 -25.25
N ARG A 2 7.00 32.69 -24.74
CA ARG A 2 7.79 31.66 -25.44
C ARG A 2 7.32 30.28 -24.99
N LYS A 3 6.95 29.42 -25.94
CA LYS A 3 6.46 28.06 -25.69
C LYS A 3 7.41 27.06 -26.37
N ARG A 4 7.82 26.01 -25.66
CA ARG A 4 8.59 24.88 -26.21
C ARG A 4 7.78 23.60 -26.03
N LEU A 5 7.49 22.92 -27.12
CA LEU A 5 6.88 21.60 -27.09
C LEU A 5 7.93 20.59 -26.62
N ILE A 6 7.60 19.80 -25.59
CA ILE A 6 8.40 18.67 -25.16
C ILE A 6 7.89 17.48 -25.95
N THR A 7 8.75 16.87 -26.76
CA THR A 7 8.48 15.56 -27.37
C THR A 7 8.46 14.53 -26.23
N PRO A 8 7.38 13.76 -26.04
CA PRO A 8 7.43 12.63 -25.14
C PRO A 8 8.48 11.67 -25.67
N THR A 9 9.52 11.40 -24.88
CA THR A 9 10.45 10.31 -25.16
C THR A 9 9.61 9.03 -25.30
N PRO A 10 9.75 8.24 -26.37
CA PRO A 10 9.07 6.96 -26.43
C PRO A 10 9.53 6.14 -25.23
N GLU A 11 8.58 5.77 -24.36
CA GLU A 11 8.83 4.83 -23.28
C GLU A 11 9.16 3.49 -23.91
N THR A 12 10.45 3.26 -24.18
CA THR A 12 10.99 1.93 -24.39
C THR A 12 10.62 1.13 -23.15
N GLY A 13 9.75 0.12 -23.33
CA GLY A 13 9.14 -0.63 -22.23
C GLY A 13 10.13 -0.99 -21.13
N ARG A 14 9.98 -0.35 -19.97
CA ARG A 14 10.62 -0.78 -18.72
C ARG A 14 9.90 -2.02 -18.23
N SER A 15 10.22 -3.16 -18.83
CA SER A 15 9.81 -4.45 -18.32
C SER A 15 10.58 -4.76 -17.02
N ARG A 16 9.84 -4.89 -15.91
CA ARG A 16 10.25 -5.40 -14.58
C ARG A 16 11.28 -4.58 -13.79
N SER A 17 10.81 -4.02 -12.67
CA SER A 17 11.47 -4.10 -11.35
C SER A 17 12.90 -3.57 -11.16
N GLU A 18 13.38 -2.60 -11.94
CA GLU A 18 14.63 -1.91 -11.60
C GLU A 18 14.35 -0.78 -10.58
N GLY A 19 14.19 -1.13 -9.30
CA GLY A 19 14.19 -0.15 -8.21
C GLY A 19 13.28 -0.44 -7.02
N TRP A 20 12.29 -1.33 -7.17
CA TRP A 20 11.44 -1.72 -6.04
C TRP A 20 12.11 -2.76 -5.15
N LEU A 21 11.97 -2.58 -3.85
CA LEU A 21 12.39 -3.50 -2.80
C LEU A 21 11.60 -4.82 -2.91
N ASP A 22 12.34 -5.94 -2.87
CA ASP A 22 11.76 -7.27 -2.76
C ASP A 22 11.32 -7.52 -1.31
N VAL A 23 10.10 -7.09 -0.98
CA VAL A 23 9.55 -7.17 0.39
C VAL A 23 9.57 -8.59 0.93
N GLN A 24 9.29 -9.59 0.08
CA GLN A 24 9.24 -11.00 0.50
C GLN A 24 10.60 -11.54 0.94
N ARG A 25 11.69 -10.94 0.47
CA ARG A 25 13.06 -11.29 0.88
C ARG A 25 13.67 -10.35 1.92
N ALA A 26 13.07 -9.19 2.14
CA ALA A 26 13.62 -8.14 2.99
C ALA A 26 12.90 -8.01 4.34
N ALA A 27 11.71 -8.59 4.48
CA ALA A 27 10.88 -8.41 5.66
C ALA A 27 10.04 -9.65 6.00
N MET A 28 9.82 -9.83 7.30
CA MET A 28 8.70 -10.59 7.83
C MET A 28 7.41 -9.77 7.67
N VAL A 29 6.33 -10.42 7.24
CA VAL A 29 5.03 -9.78 7.06
C VAL A 29 4.06 -10.27 8.13
N GLU A 30 3.60 -9.35 8.97
CA GLU A 30 2.57 -9.64 9.97
C GLU A 30 1.25 -9.02 9.51
N ILE A 31 0.16 -9.79 9.62
CA ILE A 31 -1.18 -9.36 9.22
C ILE A 31 -2.18 -9.67 10.31
N THR A 32 -3.21 -8.84 10.43
CA THR A 32 -4.32 -9.10 11.36
C THR A 32 -5.12 -10.33 10.95
N SER A 33 -5.44 -10.46 9.66
CA SER A 33 -6.12 -11.62 9.10
C SER A 33 -5.93 -11.67 7.58
N GLU A 34 -6.15 -12.82 6.95
CA GLU A 34 -6.17 -12.95 5.48
C GLU A 34 -7.21 -13.95 5.01
N HIS A 35 -7.78 -13.66 3.84
CA HIS A 35 -8.60 -14.59 3.12
C HIS A 35 -7.72 -15.57 2.34
N LYS A 36 -8.03 -16.86 2.41
CA LYS A 36 -7.26 -17.94 1.75
C LYS A 36 -6.98 -17.72 0.25
N ASP A 37 -7.91 -17.07 -0.45
CA ASP A 37 -7.84 -16.83 -1.91
C ASP A 37 -7.19 -15.47 -2.25
N TYR A 38 -6.89 -14.64 -1.25
CA TYR A 38 -6.29 -13.31 -1.40
C TYR A 38 -5.15 -13.11 -0.38
N PRO A 39 -4.08 -13.91 -0.48
CA PRO A 39 -3.01 -13.92 0.50
C PRO A 39 -2.14 -12.68 0.38
N VAL A 40 -1.45 -12.30 1.45
CA VAL A 40 -0.73 -11.01 1.53
C VAL A 40 0.36 -10.83 0.48
N GLU A 41 1.00 -11.92 0.06
CA GLU A 41 2.05 -11.94 -0.96
C GLU A 41 1.55 -11.38 -2.29
N SER A 42 0.26 -11.57 -2.59
CA SER A 42 -0.37 -11.07 -3.81
C SER A 42 -0.38 -9.55 -3.91
N ALA A 43 -0.22 -8.83 -2.79
CA ALA A 43 -0.09 -7.37 -2.79
C ALA A 43 1.33 -6.89 -3.09
N PHE A 44 2.35 -7.75 -3.05
CA PHE A 44 3.75 -7.36 -3.29
C PHE A 44 4.25 -7.71 -4.70
N VAL A 45 3.51 -8.55 -5.43
CA VAL A 45 3.89 -8.97 -6.79
C VAL A 45 3.48 -7.90 -7.80
N SER A 46 4.42 -7.48 -8.65
CA SER A 46 4.11 -6.60 -9.79
C SER A 46 3.28 -7.35 -10.84
N GLY A 47 2.15 -6.77 -11.26
CA GLY A 47 1.31 -7.31 -12.35
C GLY A 47 -0.17 -7.39 -11.98
N GLU A 48 -0.88 -8.34 -12.58
CA GLU A 48 -2.34 -8.52 -12.41
C GLU A 48 -2.74 -9.35 -11.18
N ALA A 49 -1.89 -9.43 -10.16
CA ALA A 49 -2.21 -10.16 -8.93
C ALA A 49 -3.48 -9.61 -8.27
N GLN A 50 -4.30 -10.47 -7.67
CA GLN A 50 -5.59 -10.06 -7.10
C GLN A 50 -5.44 -9.14 -5.86
N GLY A 51 -4.24 -9.07 -5.29
CA GLY A 51 -3.97 -8.35 -4.06
C GLY A 51 -4.35 -9.14 -2.82
N TRP A 52 -4.23 -8.48 -1.67
CA TRP A 52 -4.58 -9.01 -0.35
C TRP A 52 -6.01 -8.64 0.03
N ARG A 53 -6.68 -9.52 0.78
CA ARG A 53 -7.95 -9.22 1.45
C ARG A 53 -7.96 -9.85 2.84
N ALA A 54 -8.44 -9.10 3.83
CA ALA A 54 -8.65 -9.60 5.18
C ALA A 54 -9.72 -10.71 5.22
N ALA A 55 -9.57 -11.68 6.12
CA ALA A 55 -10.63 -12.64 6.41
C ALA A 55 -11.70 -12.05 7.33
N GLU A 56 -11.30 -11.16 8.22
CA GLU A 56 -12.18 -10.54 9.22
C GLU A 56 -12.58 -9.12 8.83
N THR A 57 -13.68 -8.65 9.43
CA THR A 57 -14.19 -7.30 9.25
C THR A 57 -13.53 -6.31 10.21
N GLY A 58 -13.67 -5.01 9.96
CA GLY A 58 -13.16 -3.98 10.86
C GLY A 58 -11.70 -3.61 10.58
N ARG A 59 -11.04 -2.96 11.55
CA ARG A 59 -9.67 -2.45 11.39
C ARG A 59 -8.68 -3.60 11.18
N GLN A 60 -7.85 -3.50 10.15
CA GLN A 60 -6.84 -4.49 9.81
C GLN A 60 -5.47 -3.81 9.65
N THR A 61 -4.41 -4.52 9.97
CA THR A 61 -3.04 -4.04 9.84
C THR A 61 -2.24 -5.00 8.95
N ILE A 62 -1.45 -4.45 8.05
CA ILE A 62 -0.30 -5.11 7.42
C ILE A 62 0.95 -4.43 7.98
N ARG A 63 1.86 -5.22 8.56
CA ARG A 63 3.13 -4.74 9.11
C ARG A 63 4.28 -5.44 8.42
N LEU A 64 5.22 -4.66 7.92
CA LEU A 64 6.50 -5.14 7.42
C LEU A 64 7.55 -4.93 8.50
N VAL A 65 8.14 -6.01 8.98
CA VAL A 65 9.27 -5.99 9.92
C VAL A 65 10.51 -6.35 9.13
N PHE A 66 11.36 -5.36 8.85
CA PHE A 66 12.52 -5.55 7.99
C PHE A 66 13.64 -6.30 8.72
N ASP A 67 14.25 -7.28 8.05
CA ASP A 67 15.36 -8.07 8.60
C ASP A 67 16.60 -7.22 8.88
N GLN A 68 16.76 -6.16 8.09
CA GLN A 68 17.76 -5.10 8.27
C GLN A 68 17.09 -3.74 8.07
N PRO A 69 17.48 -2.68 8.78
CA PRO A 69 16.93 -1.35 8.59
C PRO A 69 16.99 -0.91 7.11
N GLN A 70 15.84 -0.53 6.55
CA GLN A 70 15.74 -0.11 5.16
C GLN A 70 15.69 1.41 5.03
N ARG A 71 16.33 1.93 3.97
CA ARG A 71 16.09 3.29 3.52
C ARG A 71 14.93 3.26 2.53
N LEU A 72 13.85 3.98 2.83
CA LEU A 72 12.71 4.13 1.93
C LEU A 72 12.67 5.54 1.36
N LYS A 73 12.49 5.62 0.04
CA LYS A 73 12.35 6.84 -0.76
C LYS A 73 10.97 6.98 -1.39
N GLN A 74 10.31 5.87 -1.67
CA GLN A 74 8.97 5.88 -2.25
C GLN A 74 8.11 4.78 -1.65
N ILE A 75 6.82 5.10 -1.45
CA ILE A 75 5.77 4.16 -1.07
C ILE A 75 4.63 4.32 -2.06
N SER A 76 4.22 3.24 -2.71
CA SER A 76 3.05 3.21 -3.60
C SER A 76 2.01 2.23 -3.07
N LEU A 77 0.76 2.69 -3.00
CA LEU A 77 -0.40 1.92 -2.57
C LEU A 77 -1.48 1.96 -3.65
N ILE A 78 -2.14 0.83 -3.85
CA ILE A 78 -3.34 0.77 -4.70
C ILE A 78 -4.44 0.06 -3.93
N PHE A 79 -5.61 0.69 -3.85
CA PHE A 79 -6.82 0.12 -3.29
C PHE A 79 -7.87 -0.01 -4.39
N GLU A 80 -8.69 -1.07 -4.32
CA GLU A 80 -9.82 -1.28 -5.21
C GLU A 80 -11.06 -1.72 -4.41
N GLU A 81 -12.22 -1.20 -4.82
CA GLU A 81 -13.54 -1.57 -4.32
C GLU A 81 -14.52 -1.50 -5.49
N LYS A 82 -15.13 -2.63 -5.85
CA LYS A 82 -15.96 -2.74 -7.06
C LYS A 82 -17.42 -3.04 -6.75
N ASP A 83 -17.72 -3.36 -5.50
CA ASP A 83 -18.99 -3.96 -5.11
C ASP A 83 -19.79 -3.03 -4.21
N THR A 84 -19.13 -2.31 -3.30
CA THR A 84 -19.82 -1.57 -2.23
C THR A 84 -19.36 -0.11 -2.14
N ALA A 85 -20.32 0.82 -2.10
CA ALA A 85 -20.01 2.20 -1.76
C ALA A 85 -19.63 2.31 -0.27
N ARG A 86 -18.44 2.83 0.03
CA ARG A 86 -17.93 2.97 1.39
C ARG A 86 -16.86 4.05 1.50
N THR A 87 -16.73 4.61 2.70
CA THR A 87 -15.64 5.51 3.05
C THR A 87 -14.56 4.73 3.80
N GLN A 88 -13.42 4.51 3.16
CA GLN A 88 -12.25 3.88 3.76
C GLN A 88 -11.39 4.93 4.45
N GLU A 89 -10.73 4.56 5.56
CA GLU A 89 -9.56 5.29 6.08
C GLU A 89 -8.34 4.37 6.06
N PHE A 90 -7.16 4.90 5.75
CA PHE A 90 -5.91 4.23 6.08
C PHE A 90 -4.89 5.15 6.73
N VAL A 91 -3.93 4.53 7.42
CA VAL A 91 -2.78 5.18 8.04
C VAL A 91 -1.52 4.44 7.62
N LEU A 92 -0.55 5.16 7.08
CA LEU A 92 0.82 4.70 6.97
C LEU A 92 1.64 5.29 8.11
N ARG A 93 2.35 4.44 8.83
CA ARG A 93 3.29 4.86 9.87
C ARG A 93 4.50 3.95 9.91
N TRP A 94 5.60 4.45 10.46
CA TRP A 94 6.86 3.72 10.48
C TRP A 94 7.57 3.86 11.82
N SER A 95 8.52 2.96 12.07
CA SER A 95 9.40 2.97 13.24
C SER A 95 10.86 2.77 12.83
N ALA A 96 11.76 3.51 13.47
CA ALA A 96 13.21 3.36 13.34
C ALA A 96 13.84 2.51 14.46
N ASP A 97 13.07 2.18 15.48
CA ASP A 97 13.56 1.71 16.79
C ASP A 97 12.96 0.36 17.19
N GLY A 98 12.61 -0.48 16.20
CA GLY A 98 12.05 -1.80 16.43
C GLY A 98 10.62 -1.79 16.99
N GLY A 99 9.87 -0.71 16.75
CA GLY A 99 8.48 -0.57 17.18
C GLY A 99 8.28 0.08 18.55
N ASN A 100 9.34 0.62 19.17
CA ASN A 100 9.22 1.35 20.44
C ASN A 100 8.48 2.68 20.26
N SER A 101 8.68 3.34 19.12
CA SER A 101 7.93 4.53 18.72
C SER A 101 7.52 4.46 17.25
N PHE A 102 6.37 5.05 16.93
CA PHE A 102 5.86 5.15 15.57
C PHE A 102 5.63 6.61 15.18
N ARG A 103 5.97 6.93 13.94
CA ARG A 103 5.70 8.23 13.31
C ARG A 103 4.75 8.02 12.14
N GLU A 104 3.65 8.77 12.14
CA GLU A 104 2.71 8.78 11.02
C GLU A 104 3.37 9.43 9.80
N ILE A 105 3.24 8.78 8.64
CA ILE A 105 3.63 9.32 7.34
C ILE A 105 2.42 10.09 6.78
N VAL A 106 1.27 9.42 6.75
CA VAL A 106 0.03 9.97 6.23
C VAL A 106 -1.17 9.23 6.83
N ARG A 107 -2.30 9.94 6.92
CA ARG A 107 -3.63 9.40 7.11
C ARG A 107 -4.56 10.00 6.07
N GLN A 108 -5.32 9.14 5.40
CA GLN A 108 -6.26 9.55 4.37
C GLN A 108 -7.58 8.82 4.50
N GLN A 109 -8.63 9.49 4.05
CA GLN A 109 -9.94 8.91 3.84
C GLN A 109 -10.32 9.04 2.38
N TRP A 110 -10.93 7.98 1.84
CA TRP A 110 -11.39 7.93 0.46
C TRP A 110 -12.78 7.32 0.34
N ASN A 111 -13.59 7.87 -0.57
CA ASN A 111 -14.93 7.40 -0.86
C ASN A 111 -14.93 6.54 -2.12
N PHE A 112 -15.12 5.24 -1.95
CA PHE A 112 -15.48 4.34 -3.03
C PHE A 112 -16.97 4.46 -3.30
N SER A 113 -17.31 4.71 -4.56
CA SER A 113 -18.69 4.81 -5.06
C SER A 113 -18.74 4.08 -6.40
N PRO A 114 -18.81 2.75 -6.44
CA PRO A 114 -18.92 2.02 -7.69
C PRO A 114 -20.23 2.34 -8.43
N PRO A 115 -20.19 2.46 -9.77
CA PRO A 115 -19.04 2.27 -10.65
C PRO A 115 -18.12 3.49 -10.82
N GLU A 116 -18.48 4.67 -10.28
CA GLU A 116 -17.79 5.93 -10.53
C GLU A 116 -16.37 5.99 -9.96
N THR A 117 -16.18 5.61 -8.70
CA THR A 117 -14.88 5.60 -8.01
C THR A 117 -14.59 4.23 -7.41
N ILE A 118 -13.88 3.39 -8.17
CA ILE A 118 -13.55 2.01 -7.79
C ILE A 118 -12.09 1.79 -7.41
N ARG A 119 -11.23 2.78 -7.61
CA ARG A 119 -9.78 2.66 -7.44
C ARG A 119 -9.19 3.94 -6.85
N GLU A 120 -8.31 3.74 -5.89
CA GLU A 120 -7.50 4.78 -5.26
C GLU A 120 -6.03 4.39 -5.46
N VAL A 121 -5.22 5.33 -5.95
CA VAL A 121 -3.78 5.13 -6.22
C VAL A 121 -3.03 6.23 -5.49
N GLU A 122 -2.17 5.84 -4.57
CA GLU A 122 -1.39 6.76 -3.75
C GLU A 122 0.11 6.52 -3.99
N GLU A 123 0.85 7.61 -4.18
CA GLU A 123 2.30 7.58 -4.33
C GLU A 123 2.94 8.66 -3.46
N TYR A 124 3.74 8.24 -2.49
CA TYR A 124 4.43 9.13 -1.57
C TYR A 124 5.93 9.08 -1.82
N GLN A 125 6.51 10.26 -2.07
CA GLN A 125 7.95 10.47 -1.97
C GLN A 125 8.29 10.75 -0.50
N VAL A 126 9.14 9.92 0.09
CA VAL A 126 9.55 9.98 1.49
C VAL A 126 11.07 10.00 1.59
N GLU A 127 11.63 10.37 2.74
CA GLU A 127 13.07 10.29 2.99
C GLU A 127 13.33 9.63 4.34
N LEU A 128 13.05 8.33 4.43
CA LEU A 128 13.16 7.55 5.68
C LEU A 128 14.46 6.74 5.66
N ALA A 129 15.37 6.99 6.60
CA ALA A 129 16.74 6.47 6.52
C ALA A 129 16.94 5.05 7.10
N SER A 130 16.23 4.72 8.18
CA SER A 130 16.50 3.51 8.98
C SER A 130 15.20 2.84 9.41
N VAL A 131 14.30 2.59 8.45
CA VAL A 131 13.00 1.97 8.71
C VAL A 131 13.20 0.54 9.16
N THR A 132 12.80 0.25 10.40
CA THR A 132 12.76 -1.11 10.95
C THR A 132 11.37 -1.73 10.81
N ILE A 133 10.32 -0.91 10.92
CA ILE A 133 8.93 -1.34 10.75
C ILE A 133 8.19 -0.33 9.89
N LEU A 134 7.40 -0.82 8.94
CA LEU A 134 6.36 -0.06 8.23
C LEU A 134 5.00 -0.70 8.51
N GLU A 135 4.01 0.11 8.88
CA GLU A 135 2.64 -0.34 9.11
C GLU A 135 1.67 0.39 8.18
N LEU A 136 0.81 -0.39 7.54
CA LEU A 136 -0.40 0.06 6.88
C LEU A 136 -1.59 -0.41 7.71
N ILE A 137 -2.34 0.53 8.26
CA ILE A 137 -3.57 0.27 9.03
C ILE A 137 -4.74 0.71 8.18
N ILE A 138 -5.71 -0.17 7.95
CA ILE A 138 -6.88 0.10 7.12
C ILE A 138 -8.14 -0.06 7.98
N VAL A 139 -8.97 0.98 8.01
CA VAL A 139 -10.36 0.90 8.45
C VAL A 139 -11.22 0.84 7.17
N PRO A 140 -11.74 -0.35 6.81
CA PRO A 140 -12.36 -0.54 5.50
C PRO A 140 -13.64 0.28 5.34
N ASN A 141 -14.37 0.55 6.42
CA ASN A 141 -15.48 1.48 6.39
C ASN A 141 -15.52 2.24 7.71
N VAL A 142 -15.34 3.57 7.67
CA VAL A 142 -15.40 4.42 8.87
C VAL A 142 -16.81 4.45 9.47
N SER A 143 -17.85 4.14 8.69
CA SER A 143 -19.21 3.94 9.20
C SER A 143 -19.41 2.56 9.86
N GLY A 144 -18.40 1.69 9.84
CA GLY A 144 -18.47 0.32 10.36
C GLY A 144 -19.16 -0.66 9.40
N GLY A 145 -19.64 -1.78 9.95
CA GLY A 145 -20.31 -2.84 9.19
C GLY A 145 -19.40 -4.00 8.79
N SER A 146 -19.83 -4.79 7.81
CA SER A 146 -19.18 -6.05 7.39
C SER A 146 -18.11 -5.88 6.32
N ALA A 147 -17.68 -4.65 6.04
CA ALA A 147 -16.62 -4.38 5.07
C ALA A 147 -15.30 -5.01 5.54
N ARG A 148 -14.57 -5.58 4.59
CA ARG A 148 -13.24 -6.17 4.80
C ARG A 148 -12.19 -5.30 4.13
N ALA A 149 -11.05 -5.14 4.78
CA ALA A 149 -9.92 -4.43 4.19
C ALA A 149 -9.35 -5.23 3.02
N SER A 150 -8.91 -4.52 1.98
CA SER A 150 -8.20 -5.09 0.84
C SER A 150 -7.15 -4.12 0.36
N LEU A 151 -6.08 -4.66 -0.21
CA LEU A 151 -5.00 -3.89 -0.81
C LEU A 151 -4.61 -4.55 -2.11
N LYS A 152 -4.68 -3.79 -3.21
CA LYS A 152 -4.33 -4.30 -4.54
C LYS A 152 -2.82 -4.44 -4.69
N SER A 153 -2.06 -3.43 -4.29
CA SER A 153 -0.60 -3.49 -4.31
C SER A 153 0.06 -2.56 -3.28
N LEU A 154 1.21 -2.98 -2.77
CA LEU A 154 2.17 -2.19 -2.01
C LEU A 154 3.56 -2.34 -2.62
N HIS A 155 4.16 -1.22 -3.04
CA HIS A 155 5.53 -1.17 -3.53
C HIS A 155 6.37 -0.14 -2.77
N LEU A 156 7.64 -0.46 -2.55
CA LEU A 156 8.60 0.31 -1.77
C LEU A 156 9.92 0.42 -2.54
N SER A 157 10.61 1.56 -2.51
CA SER A 157 11.98 1.72 -3.08
C SER A 157 12.85 2.58 -2.18
#